data_AF-A0A1X7NET1-F1
#
_entry.id   AF-A0A1X7NET1-F1
#
_cell.length_a   1.000
_cell.length_b   1.000
_cell.length_c   1.000
_cell.angle_alpha   90.00
_cell.angle_beta   90.00
_cell.angle_gamma   90.00
#
_symmetry.space_group_name_H-M   'P 1'
#
loop_
_entity.id
_entity.type
_entity.pdbx_description
1 polymer ?
#
loop_
_entity_poly.entity_id
_entity_poly.type
_entity_poly.pdbx_seq_one_letter_code
_entity_poly.pdbx_strand_id
1 'polypeptide(L)'
;MDHFQNVHDVVRATFGEDSVILADGSIKLVTSDRILSADELDQVLPKSDDLRLSAAKAECRARIYAHASAEAQMNMATAAAIASGVPEPDRSPDQVSLLAGVTAALEWVAAMRATAAALAENPDADITADASWPPVPPEAAAVAAMF
;
A
#
# COMPACT_ATOMS: atom_id res chain seq x y z
N MET A 1 10.39 -16.62 -5.03
CA MET A 1 10.58 -16.29 -6.46
C MET A 1 10.60 -14.76 -6.52
N ASP A 2 11.80 -14.19 -6.40
CA ASP A 2 12.06 -12.76 -6.31
C ASP A 2 11.54 -11.99 -7.54
N HIS A 3 10.54 -11.12 -7.36
CA HIS A 3 9.94 -10.39 -8.49
C HIS A 3 10.74 -9.15 -8.94
N PHE A 4 11.86 -8.81 -8.30
CA PHE A 4 12.65 -7.61 -8.62
C PHE A 4 14.18 -7.81 -8.57
N GLN A 5 14.69 -9.04 -8.65
CA GLN A 5 16.16 -9.25 -8.64
C GLN A 5 16.86 -8.90 -9.97
N ASN A 6 16.11 -8.73 -11.08
CA ASN A 6 16.72 -8.45 -12.38
C ASN A 6 16.67 -6.95 -12.68
N VAL A 7 17.83 -6.36 -12.98
CA VAL A 7 17.98 -4.99 -13.50
C VAL A 7 16.97 -4.71 -14.63
N HIS A 8 16.65 -5.72 -15.44
CA HIS A 8 15.65 -5.62 -16.49
C HIS A 8 14.24 -5.25 -16.01
N ASP A 9 13.79 -5.77 -14.87
CA ASP A 9 12.45 -5.50 -14.33
C ASP A 9 12.38 -4.10 -13.69
N VAL A 10 13.46 -3.69 -13.02
CA VAL A 10 13.62 -2.34 -12.45
C VAL A 10 13.60 -1.28 -13.56
N VAL A 11 14.29 -1.55 -14.67
CA VAL A 11 14.39 -0.65 -15.82
C VAL A 11 13.06 -0.51 -16.53
N ARG A 12 12.36 -1.63 -16.78
CA ARG A 12 11.01 -1.61 -17.35
C ARG A 12 10.02 -0.88 -16.45
N ALA A 13 10.09 -1.07 -15.13
CA ALA A 13 9.24 -0.36 -14.19
C ALA A 13 9.53 1.16 -14.13
N THR A 14 10.78 1.56 -14.33
CA THR A 14 11.23 2.96 -14.22
C THR A 14 11.04 3.74 -15.52
N PHE A 15 11.34 3.14 -16.67
CA PHE A 15 11.38 3.81 -17.98
C PHE A 15 10.34 3.30 -18.98
N GLY A 16 9.58 2.26 -18.64
CA GLY A 16 8.56 1.68 -19.54
C GLY A 16 9.17 1.08 -20.81
N GLU A 17 8.41 1.12 -21.92
CA GLU A 17 8.86 0.64 -23.24
C GLU A 17 9.90 1.56 -23.89
N ASP A 18 10.16 2.73 -23.31
CA ASP A 18 11.10 3.74 -23.83
C ASP A 18 12.56 3.45 -23.43
N SER A 19 12.93 2.18 -23.22
CA SER A 19 14.29 1.79 -22.86
C SER A 19 14.70 0.48 -23.54
N VAL A 20 15.97 0.41 -23.95
CA VAL A 20 16.59 -0.80 -24.51
C VAL A 20 17.82 -1.13 -23.68
N ILE A 21 17.85 -2.36 -23.17
CA ILE A 21 19.02 -2.90 -22.47
C ILE A 21 19.97 -3.49 -23.52
N LEU A 22 21.20 -2.98 -23.56
CA LEU A 22 22.25 -3.42 -24.47
C LEU A 22 22.97 -4.65 -23.91
N ALA A 23 23.66 -5.38 -24.78
CA ALA A 23 24.33 -6.64 -24.43
C ALA A 23 25.47 -6.49 -23.40
N ASP A 24 25.99 -5.27 -23.23
CA ASP A 24 27.01 -4.92 -22.23
C ASP A 24 26.40 -4.47 -20.88
N GLY A 25 25.07 -4.52 -20.74
CA GLY A 25 24.35 -4.11 -19.54
C GLY A 25 24.05 -2.62 -19.44
N SER A 26 24.48 -1.81 -20.42
CA SER A 26 24.11 -0.40 -20.50
C SER A 26 22.68 -0.23 -21.02
N ILE A 27 22.08 0.94 -20.79
CA ILE A 27 20.69 1.22 -21.14
C ILE A 27 20.63 2.45 -22.03
N LYS A 28 20.00 2.28 -23.19
CA LYS A 28 19.64 3.39 -24.07
C LYS A 28 18.19 3.75 -23.82
N LEU A 29 17.93 5.01 -23.44
CA LEU A 29 16.57 5.53 -23.40
C LEU A 29 16.13 5.82 -24.84
N VAL A 30 15.05 5.23 -25.31
CA VAL A 30 14.56 5.36 -26.70
C VAL A 30 14.19 6.82 -27.02
N THR A 31 13.80 7.59 -26.01
CA THR A 31 13.41 9.01 -26.12
C THR A 31 14.60 9.98 -26.15
N SER A 32 15.84 9.50 -26.06
CA SER A 32 17.06 10.33 -26.11
C SER A 32 18.24 9.58 -26.72
N ASP A 33 19.09 10.21 -27.52
CA ASP A 33 20.33 9.56 -28.02
C ASP A 33 21.41 9.33 -26.93
N ARG A 34 21.03 9.45 -25.67
CA ARG A 34 21.85 9.28 -24.49
C ARG A 34 21.86 7.82 -24.03
N ILE A 35 23.06 7.27 -23.91
CA ILE A 35 23.31 5.98 -23.24
C ILE A 35 23.73 6.30 -21.81
N LEU A 36 23.08 5.66 -20.83
CA LEU A 36 23.46 5.78 -19.44
C LEU A 36 24.55 4.75 -19.12
N SER A 37 25.65 5.22 -18.55
CA SER A 37 26.67 4.35 -17.96
C SER A 37 26.15 3.66 -16.69
N ALA A 38 26.82 2.60 -16.23
CA ALA A 38 26.44 1.88 -15.00
C ALA A 38 26.38 2.80 -13.76
N ASP A 39 27.32 3.75 -13.64
CA ASP A 39 27.35 4.71 -12.53
C ASP A 39 26.20 5.73 -12.60
N GLU A 40 25.78 6.11 -13.80
CA GLU A 40 24.61 6.96 -13.99
C GLU A 40 23.31 6.20 -13.72
N LEU A 41 23.26 4.92 -14.07
CA LEU A 41 22.12 4.05 -13.78
C LEU A 41 21.88 3.89 -12.28
N ASP A 42 22.93 3.71 -11.49
CA ASP A 42 22.81 3.65 -10.02
C ASP A 42 22.28 4.96 -9.40
N GLN A 43 22.49 6.09 -10.08
CA GLN A 43 22.00 7.41 -9.64
C GLN A 43 20.54 7.69 -10.03
N VAL A 44 20.05 7.11 -11.12
CA VAL A 44 18.70 7.40 -11.64
C VAL A 44 17.69 6.28 -11.40
N LEU A 45 18.15 5.05 -11.21
CA LEU A 45 17.28 3.93 -10.88
C LEU A 45 16.87 4.02 -9.41
N PRO A 46 15.57 3.85 -9.10
CA PRO A 46 15.17 3.68 -7.72
C PRO A 46 15.86 2.44 -7.14
N LYS A 47 16.31 2.54 -5.89
CA LYS A 47 16.93 1.40 -5.21
C LYS A 47 15.90 0.26 -5.09
N SER A 48 16.38 -0.98 -5.08
CA SER A 48 15.54 -2.17 -4.90
C SER A 48 14.60 -2.05 -3.70
N ASP A 49 15.10 -1.46 -2.62
CA ASP A 49 14.38 -1.29 -1.36
C ASP A 49 13.24 -0.27 -1.52
N ASP A 50 13.45 0.79 -2.30
CA ASP A 50 12.43 1.80 -2.60
C ASP A 50 11.29 1.21 -3.45
N LEU A 51 11.63 0.38 -4.44
CA LEU A 51 10.66 -0.33 -5.27
C LEU A 51 9.82 -1.31 -4.45
N ARG A 52 10.47 -2.08 -3.58
CA ARG A 52 9.80 -3.05 -2.72
C ARG A 52 8.88 -2.37 -1.72
N LEU A 53 9.32 -1.28 -1.09
CA LEU A 53 8.48 -0.49 -0.20
C LEU A 53 7.29 0.12 -0.94
N SER A 54 7.48 0.60 -2.17
CA SER A 54 6.41 1.10 -3.02
C SER A 54 5.38 0.00 -3.31
N ALA A 55 5.82 -1.20 -3.69
CA ALA A 55 4.95 -2.34 -3.95
C ALA A 55 4.17 -2.77 -2.69
N ALA A 56 4.83 -2.87 -1.54
CA ALA A 56 4.17 -3.21 -0.28
C ALA A 56 3.12 -2.16 0.13
N LYS A 57 3.40 -0.86 -0.07
CA LYS A 57 2.43 0.22 0.17
C LYS A 57 1.24 0.17 -0.79
N ALA A 58 1.49 -0.14 -2.07
CA ALA A 58 0.43 -0.27 -3.06
C ALA A 58 -0.53 -1.42 -2.72
N GLU A 59 0.03 -2.57 -2.34
CA GLU A 59 -0.75 -3.74 -1.92
C GLU A 59 -1.52 -3.49 -0.61
N CYS A 60 -0.87 -2.87 0.39
CA CYS A 60 -1.52 -2.42 1.62
C CYS A 60 -2.77 -1.57 1.32
N ARG A 61 -2.64 -0.61 0.40
CA ARG A 61 -3.74 0.27 -0.02
C ARG A 61 -4.84 -0.51 -0.74
N ALA A 62 -4.49 -1.42 -1.66
CA ALA A 62 -5.44 -2.25 -2.39
C ALA A 62 -6.28 -3.09 -1.42
N ARG A 63 -5.65 -3.70 -0.42
CA ARG A 63 -6.32 -4.49 0.62
C ARG A 63 -7.26 -3.66 1.48
N ILE A 64 -6.86 -2.48 1.92
CA ILE A 64 -7.74 -1.58 2.68
C ILE A 64 -8.98 -1.20 1.84
N TYR A 65 -8.79 -0.88 0.56
CA TYR A 65 -9.90 -0.52 -0.34
C TYR A 65 -10.80 -1.68 -0.73
N ALA A 66 -10.32 -2.92 -0.67
CA ALA A 66 -11.16 -4.10 -0.85
C ALA A 66 -12.21 -4.24 0.27
N HIS A 67 -11.94 -3.69 1.47
CA HIS A 67 -12.86 -3.74 2.60
C HIS A 67 -13.69 -2.47 2.78
N ALA A 68 -13.11 -1.30 2.51
CA ALA A 68 -13.82 -0.03 2.58
C ALA A 68 -13.38 0.87 1.43
N SER A 69 -14.28 1.15 0.49
CA SER A 69 -14.03 2.07 -0.61
C SER A 69 -13.71 3.48 -0.08
N ALA A 70 -13.14 4.35 -0.92
CA ALA A 70 -12.89 5.74 -0.51
C ALA A 70 -14.18 6.48 -0.09
N GLU A 71 -15.30 6.17 -0.76
CA GLU A 71 -16.62 6.70 -0.42
C GLU A 71 -17.10 6.17 0.94
N ALA A 72 -17.00 4.85 1.16
CA ALA A 72 -17.34 4.23 2.44
C ALA A 72 -16.50 4.83 3.58
N GLN A 73 -15.19 5.01 3.39
CA GLN A 73 -14.31 5.64 4.38
C GLN A 73 -14.73 7.07 4.73
N MET A 74 -15.15 7.87 3.74
CA MET A 74 -15.64 9.23 3.97
C MET A 74 -16.96 9.23 4.75
N ASN A 75 -17.88 8.33 4.41
CA ASN A 75 -19.16 8.20 5.07
C ASN A 75 -18.99 7.72 6.52
N MET A 76 -18.10 6.74 6.75
CA MET A 76 -17.69 6.25 8.07
C MET A 76 -17.12 7.39 8.93
N ALA A 77 -16.16 8.16 8.40
CA ALA A 77 -15.56 9.28 9.11
C ALA A 77 -16.60 10.35 9.47
N THR A 78 -17.51 10.66 8.54
CA THR A 78 -18.60 11.62 8.76
C THR A 78 -19.56 11.15 9.85
N ALA A 79 -20.00 9.90 9.78
CA ALA A 79 -20.90 9.31 10.76
C ALA A 79 -20.25 9.24 12.16
N ALA A 80 -18.98 8.86 12.23
CA ALA A 80 -18.21 8.86 13.48
C ALA A 80 -18.05 10.29 14.05
N ALA A 81 -17.80 11.29 13.21
CA ALA A 81 -17.72 12.68 13.65
C ALA A 81 -19.05 13.13 14.27
N ILE A 82 -20.19 12.84 13.63
CA ILE A 82 -21.53 13.14 14.15
C ILE A 82 -21.76 12.43 15.49
N ALA A 83 -21.48 11.13 15.59
CA ALA A 83 -21.65 10.35 16.80
C ALA A 83 -20.73 10.83 17.95
N SER A 84 -19.50 11.24 17.63
CA SER A 84 -18.54 11.74 18.62
C SER A 84 -18.97 13.05 19.26
N GLY A 85 -19.75 13.88 18.54
CA GLY A 85 -20.30 15.14 19.03
C GLY A 85 -21.46 14.99 20.02
N VAL A 86 -22.02 13.79 20.16
CA VAL A 86 -23.02 13.48 21.19
C VAL A 86 -22.31 13.15 22.50
N PRO A 87 -22.72 13.73 23.65
CA PRO A 87 -22.17 13.38 24.95
C PRO A 87 -22.29 11.88 25.21
N GLU A 88 -21.26 11.27 25.78
CA GLU A 88 -21.22 9.82 26.03
C GLU A 88 -22.48 9.24 26.72
N PRO A 89 -23.07 9.85 27.78
CA PRO A 89 -24.28 9.32 28.40
C PRO A 89 -25.52 9.38 27.49
N ASP A 90 -25.50 10.19 26.44
CA ASP A 90 -26.62 10.43 25.52
C ASP A 90 -26.47 9.66 24.20
N ARG A 91 -25.36 8.93 24.01
CA ARG A 91 -25.12 8.16 22.78
C ARG A 91 -26.06 6.96 22.70
N SER A 92 -26.64 6.75 21.52
CA SER A 92 -27.39 5.52 21.25
C SER A 92 -26.46 4.29 21.20
N PRO A 93 -26.98 3.08 21.43
CA PRO A 93 -26.20 1.85 21.26
C PRO A 93 -25.54 1.71 19.86
N ASP A 94 -26.22 2.19 18.82
CA ASP A 94 -25.70 2.21 17.45
C ASP A 94 -24.52 3.17 17.31
N GLN A 95 -24.58 4.35 17.95
CA GLN A 95 -23.47 5.30 17.96
C GLN A 95 -22.25 4.76 18.70
N VAL A 96 -22.47 4.06 19.82
CA VAL A 96 -21.39 3.40 20.56
C VAL A 96 -20.74 2.31 19.69
N SER A 97 -21.54 1.49 19.02
CA SER A 97 -21.06 0.41 18.14
C SER A 97 -20.32 0.95 16.91
N LEU A 98 -20.84 2.02 16.30
CA LEU A 98 -20.19 2.74 15.20
C LEU A 98 -18.81 3.26 15.61
N LEU A 99 -18.71 3.94 16.76
CA LEU A 99 -17.45 4.49 17.24
C LEU A 99 -16.43 3.37 17.56
N ALA A 100 -16.88 2.28 18.17
CA ALA A 100 -16.02 1.12 18.42
C ALA A 100 -15.50 0.48 17.13
N GLY A 101 -16.37 0.31 16.12
CA GLY A 101 -15.99 -0.20 14.81
C GLY A 101 -15.01 0.71 14.07
N VAL A 102 -15.21 2.03 14.10
CA VAL A 102 -14.27 2.99 13.49
C VAL A 102 -12.92 2.99 14.21
N THR A 103 -12.89 2.88 15.54
CA THR A 103 -11.63 2.71 16.28
C THR A 103 -10.89 1.45 15.84
N ALA A 104 -11.58 0.30 15.78
CA ALA A 104 -10.99 -0.95 15.32
C ALA A 104 -10.47 -0.86 13.88
N ALA A 105 -11.19 -0.16 12.99
CA ALA A 105 -10.75 0.08 11.62
C ALA A 105 -9.47 0.93 11.55
N LEU A 106 -9.36 1.99 12.36
CA LEU A 106 -8.17 2.84 12.43
C LEU A 106 -6.95 2.09 12.98
N GLU A 107 -7.14 1.28 14.02
CA GLU A 107 -6.10 0.42 14.58
C GLU A 107 -5.62 -0.62 13.56
N TRP A 108 -6.54 -1.25 12.85
CA TRP A 108 -6.20 -2.19 11.78
C TRP A 108 -5.46 -1.52 10.62
N VAL A 109 -5.88 -0.33 10.18
CA VAL A 109 -5.15 0.44 9.15
C VAL A 109 -3.72 0.79 9.61
N ALA A 110 -3.54 1.12 10.89
CA ALA A 110 -2.21 1.35 11.46
C ALA A 110 -1.36 0.07 11.42
N ALA A 111 -1.93 -1.07 11.82
CA ALA A 111 -1.27 -2.38 11.74
C ALA A 111 -0.91 -2.75 10.29
N MET A 112 -1.82 -2.57 9.34
CA MET A 112 -1.59 -2.78 7.91
C MET A 112 -0.40 -1.97 7.39
N ARG A 113 -0.27 -0.70 7.79
CA ARG A 113 0.85 0.16 7.39
C ARG A 113 2.17 -0.26 8.02
N ALA A 114 2.15 -0.70 9.27
CA ALA A 114 3.32 -1.25 9.94
C ALA A 114 3.78 -2.56 9.27
N THR A 115 2.84 -3.44 8.94
CA THR A 115 3.10 -4.68 8.20
C THR A 115 3.69 -4.39 6.81
N ALA A 116 3.20 -3.38 6.09
CA ALA A 116 3.78 -3.00 4.80
C ALA A 116 5.27 -2.62 4.91
N ALA A 117 5.66 -1.89 5.96
CA ALA A 117 7.07 -1.57 6.20
C ALA A 117 7.88 -2.83 6.53
N ALA A 118 7.39 -3.69 7.42
CA ALA A 118 8.09 -4.93 7.78
C ALA A 118 8.24 -5.91 6.60
N LEU A 119 7.21 -6.05 5.76
CA LEU A 119 7.26 -6.88 4.55
C LEU A 119 8.22 -6.31 3.48
N ALA A 120 8.37 -4.98 3.44
CA ALA A 120 9.32 -4.34 2.55
C ALA A 120 10.78 -4.59 2.99
N GLU A 121 11.05 -4.67 4.29
CA GLU A 121 12.39 -4.95 4.83
C GLU A 121 12.81 -6.42 4.66
N ASN A 122 11.86 -7.35 4.54
CA ASN A 122 12.13 -8.76 4.33
C ASN A 122 12.00 -9.14 2.85
N PRO A 123 13.10 -9.36 2.09
CA PRO A 123 13.04 -9.68 0.65
C PRO A 123 12.30 -10.98 0.35
N ASP A 124 12.36 -11.96 1.26
CA ASP A 124 11.75 -13.28 1.09
C ASP A 124 10.25 -13.30 1.40
N ALA A 125 9.71 -12.23 1.98
CA ALA A 125 8.30 -12.15 2.30
C ALA A 125 7.45 -12.03 1.02
N ASP A 126 6.36 -12.80 0.95
CA ASP A 126 5.37 -12.66 -0.11
C ASP A 126 4.39 -11.55 0.26
N ILE A 127 4.54 -10.38 -0.36
CA ILE A 127 3.65 -9.24 -0.13
C ILE A 127 2.23 -9.49 -0.65
N THR A 128 2.04 -10.44 -1.57
CA THR A 128 0.74 -10.73 -2.21
C THR A 128 -0.06 -11.80 -1.46
N ALA A 129 0.58 -12.54 -0.55
CA ALA A 129 -0.08 -13.59 0.22
C ALA A 129 -0.96 -12.99 1.32
N ASP A 130 -2.21 -13.43 1.42
CA ASP A 130 -3.14 -12.97 2.46
C ASP A 130 -2.63 -13.23 3.88
N ALA A 131 -1.92 -14.33 4.09
CA ALA A 131 -1.33 -14.70 5.37
C ALA A 131 -0.22 -13.73 5.84
N SER A 132 0.30 -12.87 4.96
CA SER A 132 1.31 -11.85 5.29
C SER A 132 0.70 -10.62 5.96
N TRP A 133 -0.63 -10.49 5.97
CA TRP A 133 -1.34 -9.29 6.42
C TRP A 133 -2.21 -9.56 7.65
N PRO A 134 -2.40 -8.56 8.53
CA PRO A 134 -3.30 -8.71 9.67
C PRO A 134 -4.74 -8.92 9.20
N PRO A 135 -5.49 -9.87 9.81
CA PRO A 135 -6.89 -10.08 9.48
C PRO A 135 -7.72 -8.84 9.82
N VAL A 136 -8.79 -8.62 9.07
CA VAL A 136 -9.73 -7.53 9.36
C VAL A 136 -10.47 -7.83 10.66
N PRO A 137 -10.47 -6.91 11.65
CA PRO A 137 -11.27 -7.08 12.85
C PRO A 137 -12.77 -7.17 12.52
N PRO A 138 -13.55 -8.05 13.18
CA PRO A 138 -14.99 -8.16 12.94
C PRO A 138 -15.74 -6.83 13.07
N GLU A 139 -15.35 -5.99 14.03
CA GLU A 139 -15.95 -4.68 14.29
C GLU A 139 -15.66 -3.69 13.15
N ALA A 140 -14.44 -3.72 12.60
CA ALA A 140 -14.04 -2.93 11.46
C ALA A 140 -14.81 -3.36 10.19
N ALA A 141 -14.96 -4.66 9.98
CA ALA A 141 -15.73 -5.21 8.87
C ALA A 141 -17.23 -4.87 9.00
N ALA A 142 -17.78 -4.93 10.21
CA ALA A 142 -19.18 -4.60 10.47
C ALA A 142 -19.49 -3.14 10.17
N VAL A 143 -18.63 -2.20 10.60
CA VAL A 143 -18.84 -0.78 10.29
C VAL A 143 -18.62 -0.48 8.81
N ALA A 144 -17.66 -1.13 8.15
CA ALA A 144 -17.45 -0.94 6.71
C ALA A 144 -18.67 -1.40 5.91
N ALA A 145 -19.32 -2.50 6.32
CA ALA A 145 -20.54 -3.00 5.67
C ALA A 145 -21.79 -2.11 5.86
N MET A 146 -21.73 -1.08 6.71
CA MET A 146 -22.82 -0.11 6.87
C MET A 146 -22.82 0.96 5.76
N PHE A 147 -21.74 1.07 4.97
CA PHE A 147 -21.50 2.13 3.99
C PHE A 147 -21.08 1.58 2.63
#